data_AF-A0A2G4HPR6-F1
#
_entry.id   AF-A0A2G4HPR6-F1
#
_cell.length_a   1.000
_cell.length_b   1.000
_cell.length_c   1.000
_cell.angle_alpha   90.00
_cell.angle_beta   90.00
_cell.angle_gamma   90.00
#
_symmetry.space_group_name_H-M   'P 1'
#
loop_
_entity.id
_entity.type
_entity.pdbx_description
1 polymer ?
#
loop_
_entity_poly.entity_id
_entity_poly.type
_entity_poly.pdbx_seq_one_letter_code
_entity_poly.pdbx_strand_id
1 'polypeptide(L)'
;VLVDFTHPSVVYEHTRAAIAYGVHPVIGTTGLAPQQLRDLALFAEKASMGGAVIPNFSVGMVLLQQAAAAAARFYDFAELTELHHNRKADAPSGTCIKTAELIEELGKDFNALQVEEHETLAGCRGGQRPSGLRLHSIRLPGLVAHQEVMFGSDGETYTLRHDTIERSAYMPGVLLTVRRVRQLCGLVYGLERLL
;
A
#
# COMPACT_ATOMS: atom_id res chain seq x y z
N VAL A 1 18.89 -16.08 0.73
CA VAL A 1 17.73 -15.16 0.86
C VAL A 1 16.85 -15.74 1.94
N LEU A 2 16.52 -14.96 2.96
CA LEU A 2 15.57 -15.30 4.01
C LEU A 2 14.24 -14.63 3.66
N VAL A 3 13.14 -15.38 3.65
CA VAL A 3 11.79 -14.81 3.52
C VAL A 3 11.10 -14.93 4.88
N ASP A 4 10.70 -13.81 5.46
CA ASP A 4 10.17 -13.74 6.82
C ASP A 4 8.73 -13.21 6.85
N PHE A 5 7.81 -14.08 7.30
CA PHE A 5 6.40 -13.81 7.59
C PHE A 5 6.05 -14.12 9.05
N THR A 6 7.03 -14.07 9.95
CA THR A 6 6.87 -14.33 11.38
C THR A 6 6.21 -13.15 12.10
N HIS A 7 6.05 -13.26 13.43
CA HIS A 7 5.36 -12.25 14.24
C HIS A 7 6.12 -10.91 14.29
N PRO A 8 5.42 -9.74 14.32
CA PRO A 8 6.08 -8.42 14.37
C PRO A 8 7.10 -8.24 15.50
N SER A 9 6.96 -8.96 16.62
CA SER A 9 7.87 -8.85 17.76
C SER A 9 9.28 -9.37 17.52
N VAL A 10 9.48 -10.22 16.51
CA VAL A 10 10.78 -10.87 16.24
C VAL A 10 11.43 -10.42 14.93
N VAL A 11 10.67 -9.76 14.06
CA VAL A 11 11.08 -9.43 12.70
C VAL A 11 12.32 -8.51 12.64
N TYR A 12 12.49 -7.62 13.62
CA TYR A 12 13.68 -6.77 13.72
C TYR A 12 14.95 -7.60 13.93
N GLU A 13 14.94 -8.51 14.91
CA GLU A 13 16.09 -9.35 15.23
C GLU A 13 16.40 -10.33 14.11
N HIS A 14 15.38 -10.91 13.47
CA HIS A 14 15.58 -11.77 12.29
C HIS A 14 16.22 -11.01 11.12
N THR A 15 15.71 -9.80 10.82
CA THR A 15 16.25 -8.98 9.73
C THR A 15 17.69 -8.59 10.00
N ARG A 16 17.98 -8.16 11.23
CA ARG A 16 19.33 -7.79 11.66
C ARG A 16 20.28 -8.98 11.62
N ALA A 17 19.87 -10.15 12.10
CA ALA A 17 20.67 -11.36 12.05
C ALA A 17 20.95 -11.77 10.60
N ALA A 18 19.94 -11.76 9.72
CA ALA A 18 20.11 -12.11 8.32
C ALA A 18 21.18 -11.22 7.64
N ILE A 19 21.09 -9.90 7.84
CA ILE A 19 22.10 -8.96 7.32
C ILE A 19 23.50 -9.27 7.90
N ALA A 20 23.61 -9.49 9.21
CA ALA A 20 24.89 -9.78 9.88
C ALA A 20 25.59 -11.04 9.35
N TYR A 21 24.81 -12.05 8.93
CA TYR A 21 25.33 -13.31 8.38
C TYR A 21 25.39 -13.33 6.84
N GLY A 22 25.25 -12.20 6.17
CA GLY A 22 25.34 -12.12 4.70
C GLY A 22 24.15 -12.75 3.97
N VAL A 23 22.99 -12.87 4.63
CA VAL A 23 21.76 -13.40 4.05
C VAL A 23 20.81 -12.25 3.73
N HIS A 24 20.47 -12.06 2.45
CA HIS A 24 19.49 -11.04 2.04
C HIS A 24 18.10 -11.30 2.64
N PRO A 25 17.55 -10.38 3.48
CA PRO A 25 16.22 -10.53 4.04
C PRO A 25 15.13 -10.00 3.10
N VAL A 26 14.01 -10.71 3.03
CA VAL A 26 12.76 -10.31 2.38
C VAL A 26 11.65 -10.42 3.41
N ILE A 27 11.18 -9.29 3.91
CA ILE A 27 10.29 -9.19 5.06
C ILE A 27 8.88 -8.83 4.59
N GLY A 28 7.90 -9.65 4.93
CA GLY A 28 6.49 -9.42 4.61
C GLY A 28 5.62 -8.99 5.78
N THR A 29 6.15 -9.07 7.00
CA THR A 29 5.40 -8.70 8.19
C THR A 29 5.49 -7.20 8.44
N THR A 30 4.34 -6.56 8.68
CA THR A 30 4.24 -5.20 9.20
C THR A 30 4.69 -5.12 10.66
N GLY A 31 4.90 -3.91 11.17
CA GLY A 31 5.13 -3.67 12.61
C GLY A 31 6.56 -3.30 12.99
N LEU A 32 7.46 -3.18 12.01
CA LEU A 32 8.72 -2.45 12.21
C LEU A 32 8.41 -0.96 12.41
N ALA A 33 8.84 -0.41 13.54
CA ALA A 33 8.74 1.01 13.81
C ALA A 33 9.63 1.82 12.84
N PRO A 34 9.31 3.09 12.55
CA PRO A 34 10.13 3.94 11.67
C PRO A 34 11.60 4.03 12.11
N GLN A 35 11.87 4.02 13.41
CA GLN A 35 13.25 4.00 13.94
C GLN A 35 13.95 2.68 13.62
N GLN A 36 13.28 1.54 13.83
CA GLN A 36 13.83 0.22 13.50
C GLN A 36 14.13 0.09 12.01
N LEU A 37 13.27 0.64 11.13
CA LEU A 37 13.53 0.67 9.69
C LEU A 37 14.77 1.49 9.35
N ARG A 38 14.95 2.67 9.96
CA ARG A 38 16.16 3.48 9.78
C ARG A 38 17.41 2.75 10.27
N ASP A 39 17.34 2.13 11.43
CA ASP A 39 18.46 1.39 12.03
C ASP A 39 18.87 0.22 11.13
N LEU A 40 17.91 -0.55 10.62
CA LEU A 40 18.15 -1.65 9.68
C LEU A 40 18.69 -1.16 8.33
N ALA A 41 18.21 -0.02 7.82
CA ALA A 41 18.69 0.56 6.57
C ALA A 41 20.17 0.95 6.67
N LEU A 42 20.55 1.66 7.74
CA LEU A 42 21.94 2.02 8.02
C LEU A 42 22.82 0.79 8.22
N PHE A 43 22.29 -0.25 8.88
CA PHE A 43 23.02 -1.50 9.08
C PHE A 43 23.26 -2.25 7.77
N ALA A 44 22.24 -2.35 6.92
CA ALA A 44 22.31 -2.95 5.59
C ALA A 44 23.32 -2.23 4.69
N GLU A 45 23.33 -0.90 4.69
CA GLU A 45 24.28 -0.08 3.94
C GLU A 45 25.73 -0.33 4.39
N LYS A 46 25.99 -0.29 5.70
CA LYS A 46 27.32 -0.58 6.26
C LYS A 46 27.81 -1.99 5.94
N ALA A 47 26.89 -2.95 5.89
CA ALA A 47 27.20 -4.32 5.52
C ALA A 47 27.28 -4.54 3.99
N SER A 48 26.96 -3.53 3.17
CA SER A 48 26.79 -3.66 1.71
C SER A 48 25.84 -4.81 1.33
N MET A 49 24.77 -4.97 2.12
CA MET A 49 23.81 -6.06 1.99
C MET A 49 22.46 -5.56 1.50
N GLY A 50 21.97 -6.15 0.41
CA GLY A 50 20.61 -5.94 -0.07
C GLY A 50 19.56 -6.55 0.84
N GLY A 51 18.48 -5.83 1.12
CA GLY A 51 17.31 -6.33 1.82
C GLY A 51 16.03 -5.65 1.34
N ALA A 52 14.88 -6.26 1.62
CA ALA A 52 13.59 -5.71 1.25
C ALA A 52 12.57 -5.86 2.38
N VAL A 53 11.90 -4.77 2.74
CA VAL A 53 10.72 -4.76 3.61
C VAL A 53 9.52 -4.40 2.76
N ILE A 54 8.60 -5.35 2.59
CA ILE A 54 7.49 -5.26 1.64
C ILE A 54 6.16 -5.42 2.40
N PRO A 55 5.49 -4.31 2.76
CA PRO A 55 4.22 -4.35 3.47
C PRO A 55 3.07 -4.97 2.65
N ASN A 56 3.19 -4.93 1.32
CA ASN A 56 2.21 -5.50 0.40
C ASN A 56 2.92 -6.12 -0.80
N PHE A 57 2.77 -7.44 -0.98
CA PHE A 57 3.35 -8.19 -2.08
C PHE A 57 2.43 -8.30 -3.31
N SER A 58 1.25 -7.68 -3.30
CA SER A 58 0.38 -7.69 -4.48
C SER A 58 0.95 -6.76 -5.55
N VAL A 59 1.48 -7.34 -6.63
CA VAL A 59 1.94 -6.60 -7.80
C VAL A 59 0.81 -5.76 -8.39
N GLY A 60 -0.38 -6.34 -8.54
CA GLY A 60 -1.53 -5.64 -9.12
C GLY A 60 -1.97 -4.43 -8.29
N MET A 61 -1.91 -4.53 -6.96
CA MET A 61 -2.22 -3.40 -6.08
C MET A 61 -1.21 -2.26 -6.22
N VAL A 62 0.08 -2.59 -6.30
CA VAL A 62 1.12 -1.58 -6.47
C VAL A 62 1.01 -0.89 -7.83
N LEU A 63 0.73 -1.65 -8.89
CA LEU A 63 0.46 -1.09 -10.22
C LEU A 63 -0.76 -0.16 -10.21
N LEU A 64 -1.85 -0.56 -9.53
CA LEU A 64 -3.02 0.29 -9.34
C LEU A 64 -2.65 1.60 -8.64
N GLN A 65 -1.84 1.54 -7.59
CA GLN A 65 -1.41 2.71 -6.82
C GLN A 65 -0.58 3.67 -7.68
N GLN A 66 0.38 3.15 -8.43
CA GLN A 66 1.20 3.94 -9.35
C GLN A 66 0.35 4.57 -10.47
N ALA A 67 -0.58 3.81 -11.05
CA ALA A 67 -1.49 4.31 -12.07
C ALA A 67 -2.44 5.38 -11.53
N ALA A 68 -2.93 5.22 -10.30
CA ALA A 68 -3.81 6.20 -9.65
C ALA A 68 -3.06 7.51 -9.36
N ALA A 69 -1.85 7.44 -8.80
CA ALA A 69 -1.01 8.63 -8.57
C ALA A 69 -0.68 9.35 -9.89
N ALA A 70 -0.42 8.60 -10.97
CA ALA A 70 -0.21 9.19 -12.29
C ALA A 70 -1.47 9.84 -12.86
N ALA A 71 -2.63 9.17 -12.76
CA ALA A 71 -3.91 9.67 -13.26
C ALA A 71 -4.36 10.93 -12.52
N ALA A 72 -4.13 11.01 -11.21
CA ALA A 72 -4.51 12.15 -10.37
C ALA A 72 -3.97 13.51 -10.84
N ARG A 73 -2.91 13.53 -11.67
CA ARG A 73 -2.40 14.75 -12.32
C ARG A 73 -3.39 15.38 -13.31
N PHE A 74 -4.33 14.60 -13.82
CA PHE A 74 -5.26 14.99 -14.89
C PHE A 74 -6.70 15.17 -14.42
N TYR A 75 -7.02 14.81 -13.17
CA TYR A 75 -8.37 14.82 -12.63
C TYR A 75 -8.44 15.66 -11.35
N ASP A 76 -9.51 16.42 -11.19
CA ASP A 76 -9.80 17.21 -9.97
C ASP A 76 -10.75 16.47 -9.00
N PHE A 77 -11.42 15.43 -9.47
CA PHE A 77 -12.40 14.66 -8.69
C PHE A 77 -11.99 13.19 -8.61
N ALA A 78 -11.92 12.67 -7.39
CA ALA A 78 -11.54 11.30 -7.13
C ALA A 78 -12.12 10.76 -5.81
N GLU A 79 -12.60 9.52 -5.83
CA GLU A 79 -13.03 8.79 -4.63
C GLU A 79 -12.46 7.37 -4.64
N LEU A 80 -12.18 6.83 -3.44
CA LEU A 80 -11.63 5.50 -3.27
C LEU A 80 -12.64 4.63 -2.52
N THR A 81 -12.87 3.42 -3.04
CA THR A 81 -13.70 2.41 -2.36
C THR A 81 -12.87 1.17 -2.11
N GLU A 82 -12.85 0.71 -0.86
CA GLU A 82 -12.21 -0.54 -0.47
C GLU A 82 -13.23 -1.52 0.08
N LEU A 83 -13.07 -2.80 -0.26
CA LEU A 83 -13.97 -3.85 0.14
C LEU A 83 -13.17 -5.01 0.73
N HIS A 84 -13.56 -5.48 1.92
CA HIS A 84 -12.90 -6.58 2.62
C HIS A 84 -13.92 -7.51 3.28
N HIS A 85 -13.44 -8.69 3.70
CA HIS A 85 -14.20 -9.57 4.56
C HIS A 85 -14.70 -8.85 5.83
N ASN A 86 -15.84 -9.27 6.35
CA ASN A 86 -16.46 -8.69 7.55
C ASN A 86 -15.64 -8.83 8.86
N ARG A 87 -14.61 -9.68 8.87
CA ARG A 87 -13.71 -9.88 10.04
C ARG A 87 -12.55 -8.87 10.14
N LYS A 88 -12.44 -7.92 9.21
CA LYS A 88 -11.36 -6.92 9.21
C LYS A 88 -11.73 -5.80 10.18
N ALA A 89 -10.88 -5.55 11.17
CA ALA A 89 -11.17 -4.66 12.28
C ALA A 89 -11.02 -3.16 11.93
N ASP A 90 -10.03 -2.83 11.09
CA ASP A 90 -9.72 -1.46 10.70
C ASP A 90 -10.54 -1.00 9.49
N ALA A 91 -10.93 0.28 9.48
CA ALA A 91 -11.54 0.98 8.35
C ALA A 91 -11.18 2.49 8.40
N PRO A 92 -10.73 3.10 7.29
CA PRO A 92 -10.34 2.46 6.03
C PRO A 92 -9.13 1.54 6.19
N SER A 93 -8.96 0.60 5.24
CA SER A 93 -7.79 -0.26 5.22
C SER A 93 -6.49 0.54 5.04
N GLY A 94 -5.39 0.05 5.63
CA GLY A 94 -4.07 0.68 5.44
C GLY A 94 -3.63 0.80 3.97
N THR A 95 -4.06 -0.11 3.09
CA THR A 95 -3.78 -0.01 1.65
C THR A 95 -4.54 1.14 0.99
N CYS A 96 -5.80 1.35 1.38
CA CYS A 96 -6.61 2.48 0.90
C CYS A 96 -6.01 3.81 1.37
N ILE A 97 -5.62 3.90 2.64
CA ILE A 97 -4.91 5.08 3.19
C ILE A 97 -3.62 5.35 2.40
N LYS A 98 -2.78 4.32 2.18
CA LYS A 98 -1.54 4.49 1.42
C LYS A 98 -1.78 4.94 -0.02
N THR A 99 -2.87 4.47 -0.64
CA THR A 99 -3.24 4.90 -2.00
C THR A 99 -3.63 6.37 -2.03
N ALA A 100 -4.41 6.83 -1.05
CA ALA A 100 -4.73 8.24 -0.91
C ALA A 100 -3.48 9.09 -0.67
N GLU A 101 -2.58 8.67 0.23
CA GLU A 101 -1.31 9.36 0.48
C GLU A 101 -0.47 9.52 -0.79
N LEU A 102 -0.38 8.49 -1.63
CA LEU A 102 0.35 8.55 -2.91
C LEU A 102 -0.28 9.53 -3.91
N ILE A 103 -1.61 9.66 -3.93
CA ILE A 103 -2.32 10.67 -4.74
C ILE A 103 -2.05 12.08 -4.18
N GLU A 104 -2.05 12.22 -2.85
CA GLU A 104 -1.83 13.46 -2.12
C GLU A 104 -0.40 14.01 -2.23
N GLU A 105 0.60 13.18 -2.57
CA GLU A 105 1.98 13.61 -2.83
C GLU A 105 2.09 14.67 -3.92
N LEU A 106 1.06 14.81 -4.79
CA LEU A 106 0.96 15.90 -5.76
C LEU A 106 0.78 17.30 -5.12
N GLY A 107 0.37 17.38 -3.86
CA GLY A 107 0.11 18.64 -3.17
C GLY A 107 -1.11 19.39 -3.71
N LYS A 108 -2.11 18.65 -4.21
CA LYS A 108 -3.33 19.14 -4.84
C LYS A 108 -4.56 18.73 -4.02
N ASP A 109 -5.53 19.63 -3.94
CA ASP A 109 -6.86 19.35 -3.38
C ASP A 109 -7.80 18.73 -4.43
N PHE A 110 -8.70 17.87 -3.98
CA PHE A 110 -9.67 17.12 -4.77
C PHE A 110 -11.09 17.41 -4.30
N ASN A 111 -12.05 17.17 -5.19
CA ASN A 111 -13.49 17.22 -4.88
C ASN A 111 -13.95 18.57 -4.33
N ALA A 112 -13.53 19.67 -4.99
CA ALA A 112 -14.01 20.99 -4.63
C ALA A 112 -15.55 21.04 -4.65
N LEU A 113 -16.15 21.54 -3.57
CA LEU A 113 -17.60 21.62 -3.44
C LEU A 113 -18.18 22.57 -4.48
N GLN A 114 -19.06 22.05 -5.35
CA GLN A 114 -19.80 22.86 -6.32
C GLN A 114 -21.19 23.27 -5.81
N VAL A 115 -21.66 22.58 -4.78
CA VAL A 115 -22.97 22.78 -4.16
C VAL A 115 -22.84 22.68 -2.64
N GLU A 116 -23.81 23.23 -1.92
CA GLU A 116 -23.98 22.95 -0.50
C GLU A 116 -24.48 21.50 -0.34
N GLU A 117 -23.60 20.60 0.11
CA GLU A 117 -23.96 19.20 0.38
C GLU A 117 -24.71 19.08 1.71
N HIS A 118 -25.75 18.23 1.74
CA HIS A 118 -26.47 17.87 2.96
C HIS A 118 -26.57 16.35 3.09
N GLU A 119 -25.98 15.78 4.15
CA GLU A 119 -26.15 14.36 4.49
C GLU A 119 -27.49 14.15 5.21
N THR A 120 -28.46 13.49 4.54
CA THR A 120 -29.71 13.08 5.19
C THR A 120 -29.50 11.95 6.21
N LEU A 121 -28.41 11.20 6.06
CA LEU A 121 -27.92 10.21 7.01
C LEU A 121 -26.41 10.41 7.19
N ALA A 122 -25.99 10.55 8.44
CA ALA A 122 -24.60 10.83 8.78
C ALA A 122 -23.65 9.74 8.26
N GLY A 123 -22.56 10.16 7.61
CA GLY A 123 -21.49 9.29 7.12
C GLY A 123 -21.70 8.72 5.72
N CYS A 124 -22.76 9.12 5.00
CA CYS A 124 -23.06 8.62 3.66
C CYS A 124 -22.06 9.05 2.57
N ARG A 125 -21.28 10.13 2.78
CA ARG A 125 -20.20 10.54 1.87
C ARG A 125 -18.84 9.92 2.20
N GLY A 126 -18.80 9.00 3.18
CA GLY A 126 -17.57 8.32 3.58
C GLY A 126 -16.58 9.22 4.32
N GLY A 127 -15.41 8.67 4.64
CA GLY A 127 -14.36 9.39 5.36
C GLY A 127 -13.72 10.46 4.47
N GLN A 128 -13.53 11.66 5.01
CA GLN A 128 -12.88 12.77 4.29
C GLN A 128 -11.41 12.91 4.69
N ARG A 129 -10.53 12.97 3.69
CA ARG A 129 -9.13 13.35 3.85
C ARG A 129 -8.97 14.87 3.85
N PRO A 130 -7.88 15.42 4.43
CA PRO A 130 -7.59 16.86 4.35
C PRO A 130 -7.51 17.40 2.91
N SER A 131 -7.08 16.56 1.96
CA SER A 131 -7.03 16.85 0.53
C SER A 131 -8.40 16.90 -0.15
N GLY A 132 -9.50 16.59 0.55
CA GLY A 132 -10.84 16.47 -0.02
C GLY A 132 -11.17 15.10 -0.62
N LEU A 133 -10.21 14.17 -0.75
CA LEU A 133 -10.49 12.79 -1.15
C LEU A 133 -11.48 12.11 -0.21
N ARG A 134 -12.39 11.31 -0.79
CA ARG A 134 -13.36 10.50 -0.04
C ARG A 134 -12.97 9.03 -0.06
N LEU A 135 -13.05 8.38 1.10
CA LEU A 135 -12.74 6.97 1.29
C LEU A 135 -13.97 6.22 1.81
N HIS A 136 -14.34 5.14 1.11
CA HIS A 136 -15.47 4.28 1.43
C HIS A 136 -15.00 2.87 1.77
N SER A 137 -15.60 2.25 2.78
CA SER A 137 -15.18 0.93 3.28
C SER A 137 -16.36 -0.03 3.39
N ILE A 138 -16.28 -1.14 2.65
CA ILE A 138 -17.31 -2.19 2.63
C ILE A 138 -16.80 -3.43 3.36
N ARG A 139 -17.66 -4.03 4.19
CA ARG A 139 -17.35 -5.20 5.01
C ARG A 139 -18.44 -6.26 4.86
N LEU A 140 -18.21 -7.27 4.03
CA LEU A 140 -19.21 -8.33 3.78
C LEU A 140 -18.57 -9.72 3.77
N PRO A 141 -19.30 -10.78 4.18
CA PRO A 141 -18.89 -12.15 3.91
C PRO A 141 -18.71 -12.39 2.40
N GLY A 142 -17.75 -13.26 2.03
CA GLY A 142 -17.45 -13.59 0.63
C GLY A 142 -16.42 -12.70 -0.06
N LEU A 143 -16.18 -11.50 0.47
CA LEU A 143 -15.09 -10.64 0.03
C LEU A 143 -13.75 -11.07 0.64
N VAL A 144 -12.64 -10.80 -0.04
CA VAL A 144 -11.29 -10.98 0.50
C VAL A 144 -10.63 -9.63 0.69
N ALA A 145 -10.16 -9.01 -0.40
CA ALA A 145 -9.57 -7.67 -0.41
C ALA A 145 -9.65 -7.07 -1.82
N HIS A 146 -10.34 -5.95 -1.93
CA HIS A 146 -10.64 -5.29 -3.18
C HIS A 146 -10.46 -3.78 -3.00
N GLN A 147 -10.00 -3.11 -4.05
CA GLN A 147 -9.94 -1.65 -4.05
C GLN A 147 -10.23 -1.10 -5.44
N GLU A 148 -10.94 0.01 -5.44
CA GLU A 148 -11.30 0.78 -6.61
C GLU A 148 -10.94 2.24 -6.37
N VAL A 149 -10.31 2.86 -7.36
CA VAL A 149 -10.06 4.30 -7.42
C VAL A 149 -10.80 4.81 -8.64
N MET A 150 -11.73 5.73 -8.43
CA MET A 150 -12.55 6.30 -9.49
C MET A 150 -12.24 7.78 -9.61
N PHE A 151 -11.91 8.19 -10.83
CA PHE A 151 -11.69 9.58 -11.21
C PHE A 151 -12.83 10.07 -12.10
N GLY A 152 -13.31 11.29 -11.87
CA GLY A 152 -14.39 11.91 -12.63
C GLY A 152 -13.96 13.19 -13.32
N SER A 153 -14.45 13.39 -14.55
CA SER A 153 -14.30 14.63 -15.32
C SER A 153 -15.52 14.81 -16.24
N ASP A 154 -15.66 15.99 -16.84
CA ASP A 154 -16.77 16.28 -17.75
C ASP A 154 -16.77 15.30 -18.93
N GLY A 155 -17.82 14.47 -19.01
CA GLY A 155 -18.03 13.52 -20.10
C GLY A 155 -17.26 12.19 -19.97
N GLU A 156 -16.54 11.95 -18.87
CA GLU A 156 -15.84 10.68 -18.65
C GLU A 156 -15.76 10.24 -17.19
N THR A 157 -15.41 8.97 -17.01
CA THR A 157 -15.06 8.39 -15.72
C THR A 157 -13.95 7.38 -15.96
N TYR A 158 -12.89 7.46 -15.17
CA TYR A 158 -11.76 6.53 -15.24
C TYR A 158 -11.65 5.73 -13.95
N THR A 159 -11.76 4.41 -14.08
CA THR A 159 -11.80 3.50 -12.94
C THR A 159 -10.63 2.53 -12.97
N LEU A 160 -9.86 2.52 -11.89
CA LEU A 160 -8.83 1.54 -11.61
C LEU A 160 -9.33 0.58 -10.54
N ARG A 161 -9.29 -0.72 -10.82
CA ARG A 161 -9.79 -1.75 -9.91
C ARG A 161 -8.81 -2.90 -9.77
N HIS A 162 -8.68 -3.38 -8.54
CA HIS A 162 -7.94 -4.60 -8.23
C HIS A 162 -8.72 -5.48 -7.25
N ASP A 163 -8.84 -6.76 -7.60
CA ASP A 163 -9.55 -7.77 -6.83
C ASP A 163 -8.60 -8.89 -6.41
N THR A 164 -8.44 -9.11 -5.11
CA THR A 164 -7.73 -10.27 -4.57
C THR A 164 -8.73 -11.41 -4.40
N ILE A 165 -8.62 -12.47 -5.19
CA ILE A 165 -9.52 -13.63 -5.09
C ILE A 165 -9.02 -14.59 -4.01
N GLU A 166 -7.70 -14.77 -3.90
CA GLU A 166 -7.06 -15.63 -2.92
C GLU A 166 -5.63 -15.17 -2.63
N ARG A 167 -5.03 -15.70 -1.55
CA ARG A 167 -3.69 -15.28 -1.08
C ARG A 167 -2.54 -15.66 -2.03
N SER A 168 -2.76 -16.55 -2.99
CA SER A 168 -1.75 -16.86 -4.01
C SER A 168 -1.38 -15.62 -4.84
N ALA A 169 -2.25 -14.61 -4.90
CA ALA A 169 -2.03 -13.34 -5.59
C ALA A 169 -0.79 -12.56 -5.11
N TYR A 170 -0.31 -12.82 -3.88
CA TYR A 170 0.91 -12.19 -3.35
C TYR A 170 2.20 -12.87 -3.83
N MET A 171 2.11 -14.11 -4.34
CA MET A 171 3.30 -14.91 -4.66
C MET A 171 4.16 -14.34 -5.81
N PRO A 172 3.58 -13.76 -6.88
CA PRO A 172 4.37 -13.07 -7.89
C PRO A 172 5.27 -11.97 -7.30
N GLY A 173 4.77 -11.17 -6.36
CA GLY A 173 5.56 -10.12 -5.71
C GLY A 173 6.65 -10.69 -4.81
N VAL A 174 6.36 -11.75 -4.06
CA VAL A 174 7.38 -12.43 -3.24
C VAL A 174 8.51 -12.96 -4.12
N LEU A 175 8.18 -13.66 -5.21
CA LEU A 175 9.17 -14.21 -6.14
C LEU A 175 9.96 -13.11 -6.84
N LEU A 176 9.31 -12.00 -7.23
CA LEU A 176 9.97 -10.83 -7.79
C LEU A 176 11.01 -10.27 -6.80
N THR A 177 10.61 -10.03 -5.56
CA THR A 177 11.50 -9.50 -4.52
C THR A 177 12.66 -10.44 -4.24
N VAL A 178 12.42 -11.75 -4.11
CA VAL A 178 13.49 -12.75 -3.90
C VAL A 178 14.51 -12.76 -5.05
N ARG A 179 14.07 -12.55 -6.30
CA ARG A 179 14.96 -12.47 -7.47
C ARG A 179 15.77 -11.16 -7.49
N ARG A 180 15.14 -10.03 -7.15
CA ARG A 180 15.77 -8.69 -7.21
C ARG A 180 16.63 -8.35 -5.98
N VAL A 181 16.34 -8.90 -4.79
CA VAL A 181 17.01 -8.50 -3.54
C VAL A 181 18.53 -8.69 -3.56
N ARG A 182 19.03 -9.64 -4.34
CA ARG A 182 20.48 -9.91 -4.50
C ARG A 182 21.22 -8.81 -5.27
N GLN A 183 20.49 -7.99 -6.04
CA GLN A 183 21.04 -6.89 -6.83
C GLN A 183 21.04 -5.57 -6.06
N LEU A 184 20.46 -5.56 -4.85
CA LEU A 184 20.39 -4.38 -4.00
C LEU A 184 21.67 -4.26 -3.15
N CYS A 185 22.11 -3.03 -2.92
CA CYS A 185 23.24 -2.71 -2.02
C CYS A 185 22.79 -2.08 -0.69
N GLY A 186 21.50 -2.16 -0.37
CA GLY A 186 20.91 -1.62 0.85
C GLY A 186 19.48 -2.10 1.06
N LEU A 187 18.84 -1.58 2.11
CA LEU A 187 17.45 -1.93 2.44
C LEU A 187 16.47 -1.10 1.60
N VAL A 188 15.58 -1.79 0.88
CA VAL A 188 14.45 -1.18 0.17
C VAL A 188 13.16 -1.36 0.98
N TYR A 189 12.37 -0.29 1.09
CA TYR A 189 11.04 -0.33 1.66
C TYR A 189 9.99 -0.15 0.55
N GLY A 190 9.05 -1.09 0.46
CA GLY A 190 7.97 -1.09 -0.53
C GLY A 190 8.33 -1.84 -1.83
N LEU A 191 7.32 -2.49 -2.42
CA LEU A 191 7.47 -3.25 -3.66
C LEU A 191 7.54 -2.34 -4.89
N GLU A 192 6.98 -1.14 -4.81
CA GLU A 192 7.00 -0.11 -5.84
C GLU A 192 8.41 0.31 -6.26
N ARG A 193 9.38 0.21 -5.34
CA ARG A 193 10.80 0.48 -5.62
C ARG A 193 11.50 -0.65 -6.34
N LEU A 194 10.86 -1.82 -6.37
CA LEU A 194 11.36 -3.03 -7.00
C LEU A 194 10.56 -3.42 -8.24
N LEU A 195 9.60 -2.62 -8.71
CA LEU A 195 8.91 -2.85 -9.99
C LEU A 195 9.67 -2.14 -11.10
#